data_AF-A0A536EIP4-F1
#
_entry.id   AF-A0A536EIP4-F1
#
_cell.length_a   1.000
_cell.length_b   1.000
_cell.length_c   1.000
_cell.angle_alpha   90.00
_cell.angle_beta   90.00
_cell.angle_gamma   90.00
#
_symmetry.space_group_name_H-M   'P 1'
#
loop_
_entity.id
_entity.type
_entity.pdbx_description
1 polymer ?
#
loop_
_entity_poly.entity_id
_entity_poly.type
_entity_poly.pdbx_seq_one_letter_code
_entity_poly.pdbx_strand_id
1 'polypeptide(L)'
;MAEQVNLDQASDEDLARRIREIMAEMAPLEEALGRLRVQIQQVASEQKKRERSQHLKARMQVRTTVAQGQLPTLQQVAESSNDLVPPEAALKDLRFFRDSGTEVGLGYATAREPTVWMTNGSNTAAVKTIADIRSRYLEGWDFGTAQHPGVRIHIPNSRTEKILPASDVFVRMRSGD
;
A
#
# COMPACT_ATOMS: atom_id res chain seq x y z
N MET A 1 23.24 -22.24 -37.74
CA MET A 1 22.25 -22.89 -38.62
C MET A 1 22.36 -24.37 -38.34
N ALA A 2 21.34 -25.00 -37.78
CA ALA A 2 21.38 -26.42 -37.48
C ALA A 2 21.20 -27.19 -38.78
N GLU A 3 22.21 -28.01 -39.15
CA GLU A 3 22.11 -28.98 -40.22
C GLU A 3 20.92 -29.90 -39.93
N GLN A 4 19.93 -29.93 -40.81
CA GLN A 4 18.79 -30.82 -40.69
C GLN A 4 19.26 -32.25 -40.99
N VAL A 5 19.74 -32.95 -39.96
CA VAL A 5 20.09 -34.36 -40.05
C VAL A 5 18.80 -35.14 -40.26
N ASN A 6 18.73 -35.91 -41.35
CA ASN A 6 17.57 -36.74 -41.66
C ASN A 6 17.55 -37.96 -40.71
N LEU A 7 16.78 -37.84 -39.63
CA LEU A 7 16.74 -38.81 -38.52
C LEU A 7 16.18 -40.17 -38.93
N ASP A 8 15.40 -40.24 -40.02
CA ASP A 8 14.72 -41.46 -40.49
C ASP A 8 15.67 -42.51 -41.09
N GLN A 9 16.93 -42.15 -41.34
CA GLN A 9 17.97 -43.02 -41.92
C GLN A 9 19.15 -43.28 -40.97
N ALA A 10 19.11 -42.72 -39.76
CA ALA A 10 20.18 -42.87 -38.78
C ALA A 10 20.11 -44.24 -38.07
N SER A 11 21.26 -44.85 -37.80
CA SER A 11 21.30 -46.06 -36.97
C SER A 11 20.98 -45.73 -35.51
N ASP A 12 20.49 -46.71 -34.75
CA ASP A 12 20.22 -46.56 -33.31
C ASP A 12 21.47 -46.11 -32.52
N GLU A 13 22.66 -46.54 -32.95
CA GLU A 13 23.93 -46.13 -32.33
C GLU A 13 24.26 -44.66 -32.61
N ASP A 14 24.01 -44.18 -33.83
CA ASP A 14 24.21 -42.77 -34.19
C ASP A 14 23.23 -41.86 -33.46
N LEU A 15 21.97 -42.27 -33.33
CA LEU A 15 20.96 -41.57 -32.53
C LEU A 15 21.36 -41.51 -31.06
N ALA A 16 21.81 -42.64 -30.47
CA ALA A 16 22.27 -42.68 -29.09
C ALA A 16 23.52 -41.80 -28.86
N ARG A 17 24.45 -41.75 -29.82
CA ARG A 17 25.60 -40.83 -29.78
C ARG A 17 25.14 -39.38 -29.83
N ARG A 18 24.21 -39.05 -30.73
CA ARG A 18 23.70 -37.68 -30.88
C ARG A 18 22.97 -37.20 -29.63
N ILE A 19 22.19 -38.06 -28.98
CA ILE A 19 21.54 -37.74 -27.69
C ILE A 19 22.60 -37.42 -26.62
N ARG A 20 23.69 -38.20 -26.52
CA ARG A 20 24.79 -37.92 -25.57
C ARG A 20 25.48 -36.59 -25.85
N GLU A 21 25.72 -36.26 -27.11
CA GLU A 21 26.29 -34.97 -27.51
C GLU A 21 25.38 -33.80 -27.11
N ILE A 22 24.08 -33.90 -27.40
CA ILE A 22 23.09 -32.86 -27.03
C ILE A 22 23.01 -32.72 -25.51
N MET A 23 22.97 -33.81 -24.76
CA MET A 23 22.98 -33.75 -23.28
C MET A 23 24.28 -33.11 -22.75
N ALA A 24 25.42 -33.38 -23.38
CA ALA A 24 26.68 -32.75 -23.02
C ALA A 24 26.71 -31.25 -23.34
N GLU A 25 26.08 -30.81 -24.43
CA GLU A 25 25.87 -29.39 -24.75
C GLU A 25 24.90 -28.71 -23.79
N MET A 26 23.86 -29.41 -23.33
CA MET A 26 22.88 -28.91 -22.37
C MET A 26 23.45 -28.70 -20.97
N ALA A 27 24.31 -29.61 -20.49
CA ALA A 27 24.85 -29.57 -19.12
C ALA A 27 25.44 -28.20 -18.69
N PRO A 28 26.36 -27.56 -19.45
CA PRO A 28 26.89 -26.25 -19.06
C PRO A 28 25.84 -25.12 -19.15
N LEU A 29 24.83 -25.24 -20.03
CA LEU A 29 23.73 -24.27 -20.14
C LEU A 29 22.80 -24.35 -18.93
N GLU A 30 22.49 -25.56 -18.45
CA GLU A 30 21.72 -25.77 -17.22
C GLU A 30 22.47 -25.23 -16.00
N GLU A 31 23.78 -25.43 -15.94
CA GLU A 31 24.62 -24.86 -14.88
C GLU A 31 24.63 -23.33 -14.93
N ALA A 32 24.76 -22.74 -16.13
CA ALA A 32 24.69 -21.30 -16.33
C ALA A 32 23.32 -20.73 -15.93
N LEU A 33 22.23 -21.41 -16.29
CA LEU A 33 20.87 -21.05 -15.89
C LEU A 33 20.71 -21.14 -14.37
N GLY A 34 21.27 -22.16 -13.73
CA GLY A 34 21.31 -22.31 -12.28
C GLY A 34 21.99 -21.12 -11.60
N ARG A 35 23.16 -20.70 -12.09
CA ARG A 35 23.87 -19.51 -11.59
C ARG A 35 23.04 -18.23 -11.73
N LEU A 36 22.41 -18.02 -12.89
CA LEU A 36 21.56 -16.84 -13.13
C LEU A 36 20.35 -16.82 -12.20
N ARG A 37 19.71 -17.97 -11.94
CA ARG A 37 18.59 -18.08 -10.99
C ARG A 37 19.00 -17.69 -9.58
N VAL A 38 20.18 -18.11 -9.12
CA VAL A 38 20.71 -17.71 -7.80
C VAL A 38 20.96 -16.20 -7.76
N GLN A 39 21.53 -15.61 -8.81
CA GLN A 39 21.74 -14.16 -8.90
C GLN A 39 20.42 -13.38 -8.82
N ILE A 40 19.37 -13.84 -9.53
CA ILE A 40 18.03 -13.23 -9.46
C ILE A 40 17.50 -13.27 -8.03
N GLN A 41 17.63 -14.40 -7.33
CA GLN A 41 17.17 -14.54 -5.95
C GLN A 41 17.91 -13.60 -4.99
N GLN A 42 19.22 -13.41 -5.18
CA GLN A 42 20.03 -12.47 -4.39
C GLN A 42 19.56 -11.03 -4.59
N VAL A 43 19.40 -10.61 -5.86
CA VAL A 43 18.93 -9.26 -6.19
C VAL A 43 17.52 -9.00 -5.64
N ALA A 44 16.60 -9.95 -5.85
CA ALA A 44 15.23 -9.83 -5.34
C ALA A 44 15.19 -9.76 -3.80
N SER A 45 16.08 -10.48 -3.12
CA SER A 45 16.18 -10.45 -1.65
C SER A 45 16.69 -9.10 -1.14
N GLU A 46 17.70 -8.52 -1.80
CA GLU A 46 18.20 -7.19 -1.47
C GLU A 46 17.19 -6.09 -1.80
N GLN A 47 16.44 -6.20 -2.90
CA GLN A 47 15.32 -5.29 -3.19
C GLN A 47 14.27 -5.30 -2.07
N LYS A 48 13.77 -6.48 -1.68
CA LYS A 48 12.81 -6.62 -0.58
C LYS A 48 13.34 -6.09 0.75
N LYS A 49 14.63 -6.31 1.03
CA LYS A 49 15.29 -5.79 2.23
C LYS A 49 15.30 -4.25 2.22
N ARG A 50 15.67 -3.63 1.10
CA ARG A 50 15.68 -2.17 0.94
C ARG A 50 14.28 -1.58 1.08
N GLU A 51 13.28 -2.17 0.44
CA GLU A 51 11.87 -1.77 0.58
C GLU A 51 11.44 -1.78 2.05
N ARG A 52 11.68 -2.88 2.78
CA ARG A 52 11.37 -2.97 4.21
C ARG A 52 12.07 -1.89 5.03
N SER A 53 13.35 -1.64 4.77
CA SER A 53 14.11 -0.58 5.45
C SER A 53 13.56 0.81 5.15
N GLN A 54 13.15 1.08 3.90
CA GLN A 54 12.52 2.34 3.51
C GLN A 54 11.17 2.53 4.20
N HIS A 55 10.32 1.50 4.21
CA HIS A 55 9.04 1.53 4.93
C HIS A 55 9.23 1.76 6.43
N LEU A 56 10.22 1.11 7.05
CA LEU A 56 10.55 1.33 8.45
C LEU A 56 11.01 2.78 8.70
N LYS A 57 11.89 3.31 7.85
CA LYS A 57 12.37 4.70 7.96
C LYS A 57 11.22 5.70 7.82
N ALA A 58 10.35 5.53 6.82
CA ALA A 58 9.19 6.38 6.62
C ALA A 58 8.23 6.33 7.82
N ARG A 59 7.93 5.13 8.32
CA ARG A 59 7.09 4.94 9.51
C ARG A 59 7.69 5.62 10.74
N MET A 60 8.99 5.47 10.97
CA MET A 60 9.69 6.10 12.08
C MET A 60 9.66 7.63 11.97
N GLN A 61 9.84 8.18 10.77
CA GLN A 61 9.73 9.61 10.52
C GLN A 61 8.34 10.14 10.89
N VAL A 62 7.26 9.50 10.40
CA VAL A 62 5.89 9.89 10.73
C VAL A 62 5.64 9.80 12.24
N ARG A 63 6.07 8.72 12.87
CA ARG A 63 5.92 8.54 14.32
C ARG A 63 6.61 9.66 15.11
N THR A 64 7.81 10.07 14.70
CA THR A 64 8.52 11.19 15.31
C THR A 64 7.77 12.51 15.10
N THR A 65 7.27 12.79 13.89
CA THR A 65 6.48 14.00 13.60
C THR A 65 5.20 14.06 14.42
N VAL A 66 4.51 12.93 14.59
CA VAL A 66 3.33 12.81 15.47
C VAL A 66 3.70 13.07 16.93
N ALA A 67 4.78 12.45 17.44
CA ALA A 67 5.23 12.65 18.81
C ALA A 67 5.65 14.11 19.10
N GLN A 68 6.10 14.85 18.07
CA GLN A 68 6.42 16.27 18.14
C GLN A 68 5.18 17.19 18.02
N GLY A 69 3.98 16.63 17.84
CA GLY A 69 2.74 17.41 17.66
C GLY A 69 2.65 18.15 16.33
N GLN A 70 3.45 17.75 15.33
CA GLN A 70 3.58 18.46 14.05
C GLN A 70 2.65 17.91 12.96
N LEU A 71 1.85 16.88 13.25
CA LEU A 71 0.82 16.38 12.34
C LEU A 71 -0.56 16.61 12.97
N PRO A 72 -1.50 17.29 12.29
CA PRO A 72 -2.82 17.49 12.82
C PRO A 72 -3.64 16.20 12.80
N THR A 73 -4.58 16.05 13.73
CA THR A 73 -5.57 14.96 13.74
C THR A 73 -6.79 15.33 12.92
N LEU A 74 -7.60 14.34 12.50
CA LEU A 74 -8.88 14.61 11.84
C LEU A 74 -9.82 15.44 12.72
N GLN A 75 -9.79 15.21 14.04
CA GLN A 75 -10.53 16.03 14.99
C GLN A 75 -10.06 17.49 14.97
N GLN A 76 -8.75 17.73 15.06
CA GLN A 76 -8.19 19.09 14.98
C GLN A 76 -8.51 19.76 13.64
N VAL A 77 -8.47 19.02 12.53
CA VAL A 77 -8.84 19.57 11.22
C VAL A 77 -10.31 19.96 11.14
N ALA A 78 -11.21 19.21 11.78
CA ALA A 78 -12.63 19.52 11.85
C ALA A 78 -12.93 20.70 12.79
N GLU A 79 -12.25 20.78 13.93
CA GLU A 79 -12.39 21.84 14.93
C GLU A 79 -11.74 23.16 14.53
N SER A 80 -10.62 23.10 13.80
CA SER A 80 -9.79 24.28 13.55
C SER A 80 -10.39 25.18 12.47
N SER A 81 -10.51 26.46 12.80
CA SER A 81 -10.73 27.55 11.86
C SER A 81 -9.47 27.94 11.08
N ASN A 82 -8.29 27.41 11.46
CA ASN A 82 -7.06 27.59 10.70
C ASN A 82 -6.96 26.51 9.62
N ASP A 83 -6.38 26.85 8.48
CA ASP A 83 -6.13 25.91 7.38
C ASP A 83 -4.92 25.01 7.66
N LEU A 84 -5.04 24.18 8.71
CA LEU A 84 -4.10 23.08 9.02
C LEU A 84 -3.92 22.15 7.82
N VAL A 85 -4.97 22.03 7.00
CA VAL A 85 -5.01 21.37 5.70
C VAL A 85 -5.88 22.28 4.80
N PRO A 86 -5.60 22.39 3.49
CA PRO A 86 -6.45 23.16 2.58
C PRO A 86 -7.93 22.71 2.67
N PRO A 87 -8.89 23.63 2.85
CA PRO A 87 -10.31 23.29 3.01
C PRO A 87 -10.87 22.43 1.88
N GLU A 88 -10.50 22.74 0.65
CA GLU A 88 -10.93 22.06 -0.57
C GLU A 88 -10.21 20.74 -0.84
N ALA A 89 -9.26 20.33 0.02
CA ALA A 89 -8.55 19.08 -0.15
C ALA A 89 -9.53 17.90 -0.10
N ALA A 90 -9.57 17.11 -1.19
CA ALA A 90 -10.29 15.85 -1.20
C ALA A 90 -9.52 14.81 -0.40
N LEU A 91 -10.23 13.92 0.30
CA LEU A 91 -9.61 12.88 1.13
C LEU A 91 -8.68 11.94 0.34
N LYS A 92 -8.91 11.78 -0.96
CA LYS A 92 -8.07 11.00 -1.87
C LYS A 92 -6.67 11.60 -2.07
N ASP A 93 -6.52 12.91 -1.85
CA ASP A 93 -5.28 13.66 -2.02
C ASP A 93 -4.53 13.81 -0.67
N LEU A 94 -5.01 13.13 0.36
CA LEU A 94 -4.44 13.11 1.71
C LEU A 94 -3.93 11.72 2.07
N ARG A 95 -3.01 11.67 3.02
CA ARG A 95 -2.55 10.44 3.68
C ARG A 95 -2.95 10.47 5.14
N PHE A 96 -3.34 9.32 5.66
CA PHE A 96 -3.82 9.17 7.03
C PHE A 96 -2.94 8.19 7.79
N PHE A 97 -2.67 8.49 9.05
CA PHE A 97 -1.74 7.73 9.87
C PHE A 97 -2.30 7.48 11.24
N ARG A 98 -1.87 6.37 11.85
CA ARG A 98 -1.99 6.17 13.29
C ARG A 98 -0.81 6.77 14.02
N ASP A 99 -0.96 6.97 15.32
CA ASP A 99 0.10 7.30 16.28
C ASP A 99 1.40 6.50 16.08
N SER A 100 1.27 5.22 15.74
CA SER A 100 2.38 4.30 15.46
C SER A 100 3.14 4.57 14.15
N GLY A 101 2.77 5.61 13.40
CA GLY A 101 3.29 5.95 12.07
C GLY A 101 2.77 5.06 10.93
N THR A 102 1.81 4.18 11.22
CA THR A 102 1.23 3.27 10.22
C THR A 102 0.25 4.02 9.34
N GLU A 103 0.47 4.02 8.02
CA GLU A 103 -0.47 4.59 7.05
C GLU A 103 -1.74 3.73 6.96
N VAL A 104 -2.89 4.38 6.91
CA VAL A 104 -4.22 3.76 6.88
C VAL A 104 -5.08 4.39 5.79
N GLY A 105 -6.02 3.62 5.26
CA GLY A 105 -7.09 4.15 4.42
C GLY A 105 -8.33 4.49 5.25
N LEU A 106 -9.17 5.39 4.76
CA LEU A 106 -10.44 5.75 5.40
C LEU A 106 -11.63 5.01 4.77
N GLY A 107 -12.60 4.65 5.60
CA GLY A 107 -13.79 3.91 5.18
C GLY A 107 -13.50 2.43 4.95
N TYR A 108 -14.35 1.80 4.12
CA TYR A 108 -14.29 0.37 3.84
C TYR A 108 -13.07 0.01 2.99
N ALA A 109 -12.47 -1.16 3.23
CA ALA A 109 -11.31 -1.64 2.47
C ALA A 109 -11.60 -1.87 0.97
N THR A 110 -12.88 -2.04 0.62
CA THR A 110 -13.37 -2.24 -0.75
C THR A 110 -13.81 -0.95 -1.44
N ALA A 111 -13.79 0.19 -0.73
CA ALA A 111 -14.22 1.46 -1.29
C ALA A 111 -13.26 1.96 -2.37
N ARG A 112 -13.80 2.57 -3.43
CA ARG A 112 -13.00 3.17 -4.52
C ARG A 112 -12.29 4.45 -4.10
N GLU A 113 -12.84 5.16 -3.12
CA GLU A 113 -12.33 6.45 -2.64
C GLU A 113 -12.40 6.52 -1.12
N PRO A 114 -11.44 7.19 -0.46
CA PRO A 114 -11.49 7.44 0.97
C PRO A 114 -12.76 8.22 1.34
N THR A 115 -13.43 7.76 2.39
CA THR A 115 -14.69 8.34 2.86
C THR A 115 -14.71 8.37 4.38
N VAL A 116 -15.14 9.50 4.95
CA VAL A 116 -15.48 9.61 6.38
C VAL A 116 -17.00 9.55 6.51
N TRP A 117 -17.49 8.79 7.48
CA TRP A 117 -18.89 8.82 7.86
C TRP A 117 -19.06 9.82 9.00
N MET A 118 -20.13 10.61 8.98
CA MET A 118 -20.52 11.51 10.07
C MET A 118 -22.01 11.36 10.37
N THR A 119 -22.41 11.66 11.59
CA THR A 119 -23.78 11.51 12.07
C THR A 119 -24.18 12.67 12.99
N ASN A 120 -25.44 13.10 12.93
CA ASN A 120 -26.03 14.00 13.93
C ASN A 120 -27.03 13.27 14.86
N GLY A 121 -26.89 11.94 14.95
CA GLY A 121 -27.78 11.05 15.72
C GLY A 121 -29.05 10.63 14.97
N SER A 122 -29.59 11.48 14.11
CA SER A 122 -30.79 11.18 13.29
C SER A 122 -30.46 10.75 11.87
N ASN A 123 -29.42 11.36 11.29
CA ASN A 123 -28.98 11.14 9.92
C ASN A 123 -27.49 10.77 9.91
N THR A 124 -27.08 10.08 8.86
CA THR A 124 -25.69 9.74 8.61
C THR A 124 -25.33 10.11 7.18
N ALA A 125 -24.11 10.61 6.98
CA ALA A 125 -23.63 11.01 5.67
C ALA A 125 -22.17 10.60 5.46
N ALA A 126 -21.87 10.24 4.22
CA ALA A 126 -20.52 10.02 3.73
C ALA A 126 -19.95 11.35 3.20
N VAL A 127 -18.78 11.75 3.67
CA VAL A 127 -18.06 12.95 3.22
C VAL A 127 -16.69 12.60 2.65
N LYS A 128 -16.27 13.40 1.68
CA LYS A 128 -15.08 13.14 0.84
C LYS A 128 -14.09 14.31 0.77
N THR A 129 -14.39 15.43 1.42
CA THR A 129 -13.52 16.61 1.45
C THR A 129 -13.36 17.12 2.87
N ILE A 130 -12.28 17.88 3.13
CA ILE A 130 -12.07 18.54 4.42
C ILE A 130 -13.17 19.59 4.69
N ALA A 131 -13.59 20.34 3.68
CA ALA A 131 -14.67 21.32 3.78
C ALA A 131 -15.98 20.68 4.25
N ASP A 132 -16.37 19.52 3.69
CA ASP A 132 -17.59 18.82 4.11
C ASP A 132 -17.51 18.34 5.56
N ILE A 133 -16.34 17.84 5.98
CA ILE A 133 -16.11 17.42 7.37
C ILE A 133 -16.28 18.61 8.31
N ARG A 134 -15.62 19.73 8.01
CA ARG A 134 -15.69 20.96 8.80
C ARG A 134 -17.11 21.50 8.90
N SER A 135 -17.80 21.63 7.76
CA SER A 135 -19.18 22.15 7.73
C SER A 135 -20.09 21.32 8.63
N ARG A 136 -20.04 19.99 8.50
CA ARG A 136 -20.87 19.09 9.31
C ARG A 136 -20.49 19.13 10.78
N TYR A 137 -19.20 19.17 11.10
CA TYR A 137 -18.75 19.25 12.48
C TYR A 137 -19.26 20.53 13.16
N LEU A 138 -19.21 21.66 12.47
CA LEU A 138 -19.77 22.94 12.95
C LEU A 138 -21.30 22.91 13.11
N GLU A 139 -21.99 22.12 12.30
CA GLU A 139 -23.43 21.85 12.44
C GLU A 139 -23.76 20.86 13.58
N GLY A 140 -22.76 20.41 14.36
CA GLY A 140 -22.93 19.48 15.47
C GLY A 140 -22.99 18.01 15.06
N TRP A 141 -22.45 17.65 13.89
CA TRP A 141 -22.27 16.25 13.51
C TRP A 141 -20.98 15.68 14.08
N ASP A 142 -21.05 14.44 14.57
CA ASP A 142 -19.90 13.67 15.05
C ASP A 142 -19.37 12.70 14.00
N PHE A 143 -18.12 12.25 14.19
CA PHE A 143 -17.51 11.21 13.37
C PHE A 143 -18.16 9.84 13.61
N GLY A 144 -18.42 9.12 12.52
CA GLY A 144 -18.94 7.76 12.50
C GLY A 144 -20.41 7.67 12.14
N THR A 145 -21.05 6.61 12.61
CA THR A 145 -22.50 6.40 12.50
C THR A 145 -23.10 6.28 13.90
N ALA A 146 -24.43 6.37 14.02
CA ALA A 146 -25.09 6.25 15.32
C ALA A 146 -24.74 4.95 16.07
N GLN A 147 -24.56 3.83 15.34
CA GLN A 147 -24.19 2.54 15.92
C GLN A 147 -22.68 2.37 16.13
N HIS A 148 -21.87 3.15 15.42
CA HIS A 148 -20.42 2.98 15.36
C HIS A 148 -19.73 4.35 15.40
N PRO A 149 -19.58 4.95 16.59
CA PRO A 149 -18.92 6.25 16.74
C PRO A 149 -17.42 6.13 16.45
N GLY A 150 -16.88 7.13 15.74
CA GLY A 150 -15.48 7.22 15.34
C GLY A 150 -15.24 7.03 13.85
N VAL A 151 -13.98 7.19 13.46
CA VAL A 151 -13.50 7.09 12.07
C VAL A 151 -13.22 5.64 11.74
N ARG A 152 -13.94 5.10 10.74
CA ARG A 152 -13.62 3.80 10.16
C ARG A 152 -12.35 3.89 9.32
N ILE A 153 -11.41 3.00 9.58
CA ILE A 153 -10.14 2.88 8.86
C ILE A 153 -9.92 1.44 8.39
N HIS A 154 -9.03 1.27 7.41
CA HIS A 154 -8.52 -0.03 7.01
C HIS A 154 -7.00 -0.01 6.83
N ILE A 155 -6.38 -1.18 7.01
CA ILE A 155 -4.95 -1.36 6.74
C ILE A 155 -4.78 -1.59 5.24
N PRO A 156 -3.92 -0.84 4.52
CA PRO A 156 -3.70 -1.04 3.09
C PRO A 156 -3.30 -2.49 2.77
N ASN A 157 -3.79 -3.02 1.65
CA ASN A 157 -3.59 -4.41 1.22
C ASN A 157 -4.12 -5.47 2.20
N SER A 158 -5.00 -5.08 3.12
CA SER A 158 -5.70 -5.97 4.03
C SER A 158 -7.20 -5.69 4.01
N ARG A 159 -8.01 -6.71 4.33
CA ARG A 159 -9.45 -6.55 4.58
C ARG A 159 -9.76 -6.21 6.03
N THR A 160 -8.74 -5.99 6.86
CA THR A 160 -8.93 -5.61 8.27
C THR A 160 -9.41 -4.17 8.38
N GLU A 161 -10.62 -4.00 8.91
CA GLU A 161 -11.22 -2.71 9.25
C GLU A 161 -11.19 -2.50 10.76
N LYS A 162 -11.06 -1.24 11.18
CA LYS A 162 -11.13 -0.81 12.58
C LYS A 162 -11.86 0.51 12.68
N ILE A 163 -12.36 0.83 13.86
CA ILE A 163 -12.93 2.14 14.18
C ILE A 163 -12.08 2.77 15.26
N LEU A 164 -11.65 4.00 15.01
CA LEU A 164 -10.77 4.76 15.90
C LEU A 164 -11.40 6.12 16.22
N PRO A 165 -11.07 6.73 17.37
CA PRO A 165 -11.34 8.14 17.61
C PRO A 165 -10.72 9.02 16.51
N ALA A 166 -11.38 10.14 16.19
CA ALA A 166 -10.84 11.10 15.23
C ALA A 166 -9.54 11.78 15.72
N SER A 167 -9.32 11.81 17.04
CA SER A 167 -8.07 12.22 17.68
C SER A 167 -6.89 11.30 17.36
N ASP A 168 -7.14 10.05 16.97
CA ASP A 168 -6.10 9.02 16.77
C ASP A 168 -5.77 8.81 15.28
N VAL A 169 -6.41 9.60 14.41
CA VAL A 169 -6.20 9.59 12.97
C VAL A 169 -5.54 10.88 12.56
N PHE A 170 -4.25 10.80 12.26
CA PHE A 170 -3.42 11.92 11.86
C PHE A 170 -3.47 12.10 10.35
N VAL A 171 -3.46 13.35 9.87
CA VAL A 171 -3.59 13.67 8.45
C VAL A 171 -2.42 14.50 7.94
N ARG A 172 -2.00 14.20 6.71
CA ARG A 172 -0.97 14.96 5.97
C ARG A 172 -1.38 15.09 4.51
N MET A 173 -1.04 16.21 3.88
CA MET A 173 -1.09 16.33 2.43
C MET A 173 -0.24 15.25 1.77
N ARG A 174 -0.75 14.66 0.69
CA ARG A 174 0.09 13.89 -0.22
C ARG A 174 0.98 14.90 -0.93
N SER A 175 2.19 15.10 -0.43
CA SER A 175 3.21 15.83 -1.17
C SER A 175 3.38 15.11 -2.50
N GLY A 176 3.21 15.84 -3.61
CA GLY A 176 3.37 15.30 -4.96
C GLY A 176 4.75 14.64 -5.06
N ASP A 177 4.76 13.37 -5.42
CA ASP A 177 5.97 12.67 -5.86
C ASP A 177 6.31 13.11 -7.29
#